data_AF-A0A7G8X918-F1
#
_entry.id   AF-A0A7G8X918-F1
#
_cell.length_a   1.000
_cell.length_b   1.000
_cell.length_c   1.000
_cell.angle_alpha   90.00
_cell.angle_beta   90.00
_cell.angle_gamma   90.00
#
_symmetry.space_group_name_H-M   'P 1'
#
loop_
_entity.id
_entity.type
_entity.pdbx_description
1 polymer ?
#
loop_
_entity_poly.entity_id
_entity_poly.type
_entity_poly.pdbx_seq_one_letter_code
_entity_poly.pdbx_strand_id
1 'polypeptide(L)'
;MIVKIQVQTQEAIQNLIRARNVLSGLNDEGQVNHPNQFNSDVISFADGEGMRRPYPEVIVSGVTALLETKITSLEKYFFLSRFKELDEKIKNMFIDEGISEDIANNICITTGTSHLFNAFFNSLKLDKDVVITAPGYYHSLANWCDLNNGILEIVQTEKENNYKLLKRELYKWIQSNKIIPKALVIFNPTYTGAFYTQEELMGIADFVEEFDINVIEDSLFMYTKFDDSKEIHHLSQHIKENVITVHGASKSYGLANMRIGWACGSSRIIDKMNFYVGATQVDAPHVSKVMALKALDGPESYINANKNELQRRTKLIEFLIDDINTIVEFEFKDFISGDLLDIPYIPESGHSLLISFNKLIGLRTEYGFTITDSIDISKYFLLKSKIALSPGLSMGFIDATMRMSYGCLGLNYSYESSIEIEKILILKDSLKRTNLIEEFPYLLNKINKQEKNLLLDYTNEQGKAFDLGRKIIEEGISQRLKPAIVELLRFNYQSLFSKEKKNESNSF
;
A
#
# COMPACT_ATOMS: atom_id res chain seq x y z
N MET A 1 19.70 -22.73 14.79
CA MET A 1 19.62 -21.39 14.18
C MET A 1 18.59 -21.35 13.06
N ILE A 2 18.78 -22.12 11.98
CA ILE A 2 17.80 -22.29 10.89
C ILE A 2 16.40 -22.64 11.42
N VAL A 3 16.30 -23.52 12.42
CA VAL A 3 15.03 -23.86 13.08
C VAL A 3 14.33 -22.63 13.70
N LYS A 4 15.08 -21.72 14.32
CA LYS A 4 14.52 -20.49 14.93
C LYS A 4 14.01 -19.53 13.85
N ILE A 5 14.69 -19.49 12.71
CA ILE A 5 14.37 -18.61 11.58
C ILE A 5 13.12 -19.11 10.85
N GLN A 6 13.00 -20.43 10.65
CA GLN A 6 11.79 -21.05 10.10
C GLN A 6 10.55 -20.81 10.98
N VAL A 7 10.71 -20.73 12.31
CA VAL A 7 9.61 -20.38 13.22
C VAL A 7 9.08 -18.98 12.96
N GLN A 8 9.94 -17.99 12.66
CA GLN A 8 9.49 -16.61 12.40
C GLN A 8 8.66 -16.49 11.12
N THR A 9 9.03 -17.19 10.05
CA THR A 9 8.24 -17.19 8.81
C THR A 9 6.85 -17.78 9.05
N GLN A 10 6.78 -18.90 9.78
CA GLN A 10 5.49 -19.52 10.11
C GLN A 10 4.66 -18.65 11.05
N GLU A 11 5.28 -17.97 12.00
CA GLU A 11 4.62 -16.99 12.87
C GLU A 11 4.05 -15.81 12.06
N ALA A 12 4.81 -15.26 11.12
CA ALA A 12 4.33 -14.19 10.23
C ALA A 12 3.11 -14.63 9.40
N ILE A 13 3.12 -15.86 8.87
CA ILE A 13 1.99 -16.44 8.13
C ILE A 13 0.78 -16.64 9.04
N GLN A 14 0.98 -17.17 10.25
CA GLN A 14 -0.08 -17.38 11.24
C GLN A 14 -0.72 -16.04 11.65
N ASN A 15 0.10 -15.02 11.90
CA ASN A 15 -0.37 -13.68 12.21
C ASN A 15 -1.19 -13.08 11.05
N LEU A 16 -0.76 -13.29 9.80
CA LEU A 16 -1.51 -12.91 8.62
C LEU A 16 -2.86 -13.64 8.53
N ILE A 17 -2.89 -14.95 8.75
CA ILE A 17 -4.12 -15.76 8.72
C ILE A 17 -5.10 -15.26 9.79
N ARG A 18 -4.63 -15.07 11.02
CA ARG A 18 -5.46 -14.59 12.14
C ARG A 18 -6.00 -13.19 11.87
N ALA A 19 -5.17 -12.28 11.36
CA ALA A 19 -5.60 -10.94 10.95
C ALA A 19 -6.68 -10.99 9.85
N ARG A 20 -6.50 -11.85 8.83
CA ARG A 20 -7.50 -12.03 7.76
C ARG A 20 -8.81 -12.61 8.27
N ASN A 21 -8.76 -13.57 9.18
CA ASN A 21 -9.95 -14.16 9.78
C ASN A 21 -10.75 -13.10 10.54
N VAL A 22 -10.09 -12.29 11.37
CA VAL A 22 -10.73 -11.18 12.08
C VAL A 22 -11.33 -10.16 11.11
N LEU A 23 -10.57 -9.69 10.11
CA LEU A 23 -11.10 -8.75 9.11
C LEU A 23 -12.26 -9.34 8.28
N SER A 24 -12.33 -10.67 8.17
CA SER A 24 -13.40 -11.40 7.49
C SER A 24 -14.57 -11.77 8.43
N GLY A 25 -14.55 -11.32 9.69
CA GLY A 25 -15.61 -11.58 10.66
C GLY A 25 -15.62 -13.01 11.23
N LEU A 26 -14.53 -13.75 11.06
CA LEU A 26 -14.42 -15.17 11.41
C LEU A 26 -13.76 -15.37 12.78
N ASN A 27 -14.23 -16.38 13.53
CA ASN A 27 -13.54 -16.90 14.71
C ASN A 27 -12.46 -17.95 14.34
N ASP A 28 -11.79 -18.51 15.34
CA ASP A 28 -10.75 -19.52 15.15
C ASP A 28 -11.27 -20.83 14.54
N GLU A 29 -12.59 -21.08 14.62
CA GLU A 29 -13.28 -22.21 13.98
C GLU A 29 -13.75 -21.89 12.54
N GLY A 30 -13.48 -20.68 12.03
CA GLY A 30 -13.90 -20.23 10.71
C GLY A 30 -15.38 -19.86 10.59
N GLN A 31 -16.08 -19.67 11.71
CA GLN A 31 -17.49 -19.26 11.75
C GLN A 31 -17.61 -17.74 11.85
N VAL A 32 -18.58 -17.18 11.13
CA VAL A 32 -18.91 -15.75 11.24
C VAL A 32 -19.48 -15.45 12.62
N ASN A 33 -18.84 -14.58 13.39
CA ASN A 33 -19.29 -14.21 14.73
C ASN A 33 -19.19 -12.71 15.05
N HIS A 34 -18.76 -11.89 14.08
CA HIS A 34 -18.72 -10.43 14.18
C HIS A 34 -18.79 -9.81 12.78
N PRO A 35 -19.02 -8.49 12.66
CA PRO A 35 -18.96 -7.80 11.38
C PRO A 35 -17.59 -7.97 10.73
N ASN A 36 -17.59 -8.09 9.41
CA ASN A 36 -16.40 -8.09 8.59
C ASN A 36 -16.21 -6.71 7.94
N GLN A 37 -15.00 -6.45 7.44
CA GLN A 37 -14.64 -5.17 6.82
C GLN A 37 -15.47 -4.81 5.58
N PHE A 38 -16.15 -5.78 4.96
CA PHE A 38 -16.96 -5.60 3.74
C PHE A 38 -18.45 -5.37 4.02
N ASN A 39 -18.87 -5.41 5.28
CA ASN A 39 -20.24 -5.05 5.64
C ASN A 39 -20.50 -3.57 5.34
N SER A 40 -21.68 -3.25 4.79
CA SER A 40 -22.02 -1.88 4.33
C SER A 40 -22.09 -0.84 5.45
N ASP A 41 -22.30 -1.26 6.70
CA ASP A 41 -22.30 -0.39 7.87
C ASP A 41 -20.90 -0.25 8.51
N VAL A 42 -19.88 -0.94 8.00
CA VAL A 42 -18.49 -0.86 8.48
C VAL A 42 -17.71 0.19 7.70
N ILE A 43 -16.97 1.04 8.42
CA ILE A 43 -15.97 1.92 7.82
C ILE A 43 -14.64 1.18 7.86
N SER A 44 -14.14 0.81 6.68
CA SER A 44 -12.86 0.12 6.54
C SER A 44 -11.73 1.11 6.32
N PHE A 45 -10.82 1.19 7.29
CA PHE A 45 -9.48 1.76 7.14
C PHE A 45 -8.43 0.67 6.90
N ALA A 46 -8.85 -0.56 6.57
CA ALA A 46 -7.95 -1.66 6.26
C ALA A 46 -7.57 -1.69 4.76
N ASP A 47 -8.44 -1.18 3.89
CA ASP A 47 -8.32 -1.26 2.44
C ASP A 47 -7.16 -0.43 1.88
N GLY A 48 -6.36 -1.04 1.03
CA GLY A 48 -5.21 -0.39 0.40
C GLY A 48 -5.50 0.07 -1.03
N GLU A 49 -6.73 0.41 -1.41
CA GLU A 49 -7.06 0.72 -2.81
C GLU A 49 -6.45 2.05 -3.30
N GLY A 50 -6.63 2.34 -4.59
CA GLY A 50 -6.30 3.64 -5.15
C GLY A 50 -7.20 4.73 -4.58
N MET A 51 -6.71 5.97 -4.61
CA MET A 51 -7.42 7.09 -3.99
C MET A 51 -8.70 7.50 -4.74
N ARG A 52 -8.63 7.44 -6.07
CA ARG A 52 -9.76 7.73 -6.96
C ARG A 52 -9.63 6.96 -8.27
N ARG A 53 -10.70 6.97 -9.06
CA ARG A 53 -10.74 6.42 -10.42
C ARG A 53 -9.61 6.97 -11.30
N PRO A 54 -9.06 6.18 -12.26
CA PRO A 54 -8.07 6.65 -13.22
C PRO A 54 -8.54 7.88 -14.00
N TYR A 55 -7.59 8.66 -14.51
CA TYR A 55 -7.91 9.79 -15.38
C TYR A 55 -8.75 9.34 -16.59
N PRO A 56 -9.81 10.07 -17.01
CA PRO A 56 -10.77 9.58 -18.02
C PRO A 56 -10.15 9.06 -19.32
N GLU A 57 -9.09 9.69 -19.82
CA GLU A 57 -8.42 9.23 -21.05
C GLU A 57 -7.75 7.85 -20.91
N VAL A 58 -7.38 7.45 -19.68
CA VAL A 58 -6.87 6.11 -19.41
C VAL A 58 -7.97 5.07 -19.63
N ILE A 59 -9.21 5.36 -19.18
CA ILE A 59 -10.37 4.50 -19.40
C ILE A 59 -10.67 4.38 -20.90
N VAL A 60 -10.65 5.51 -21.61
CA VAL A 60 -10.84 5.56 -23.07
C VAL A 60 -9.82 4.67 -23.77
N SER A 61 -8.54 4.75 -23.38
CA SER A 61 -7.48 3.94 -23.99
C SER A 61 -7.71 2.43 -23.80
N GLY A 62 -8.26 2.00 -22.66
CA GLY A 62 -8.62 0.61 -22.41
C GLY A 62 -9.75 0.14 -23.32
N VAL A 63 -10.81 0.94 -23.47
CA VAL A 63 -11.92 0.65 -24.41
C VAL A 63 -11.40 0.61 -25.85
N THR A 64 -10.53 1.55 -26.22
CA THR A 64 -9.89 1.60 -27.53
C THR A 64 -9.09 0.33 -27.80
N ALA A 65 -8.30 -0.14 -26.84
CA ALA A 65 -7.51 -1.36 -26.95
C ALA A 65 -8.39 -2.61 -27.13
N LEU A 66 -9.57 -2.66 -26.51
CA LEU A 66 -10.51 -3.77 -26.67
C LEU A 66 -11.16 -3.82 -28.07
N LEU A 67 -11.30 -2.65 -28.72
CA LEU A 67 -11.92 -2.52 -30.04
C LEU A 67 -10.91 -2.54 -31.20
N GLU A 68 -9.63 -2.37 -30.91
CA GLU A 68 -8.56 -2.33 -31.91
C GLU A 68 -8.24 -3.73 -32.44
N THR A 69 -8.43 -3.94 -33.75
CA THR A 69 -8.28 -5.26 -34.38
C THR A 69 -7.05 -5.34 -35.31
N LYS A 70 -6.48 -4.20 -35.72
CA LYS A 70 -5.40 -4.15 -36.71
C LYS A 70 -4.03 -4.29 -36.05
N ILE A 71 -3.82 -3.55 -34.96
CA ILE A 71 -2.54 -3.52 -34.26
C ILE A 71 -2.51 -4.62 -33.21
N THR A 72 -3.54 -4.69 -32.36
CA THR A 72 -3.54 -5.56 -31.18
C THR A 72 -4.81 -6.38 -31.00
N SER A 73 -5.04 -7.33 -31.90
CA SER A 73 -6.17 -8.25 -31.82
C SER A 73 -6.13 -9.11 -30.55
N LEU A 74 -7.30 -9.33 -29.93
CA LEU A 74 -7.45 -10.04 -28.65
C LEU A 74 -6.96 -11.51 -28.71
N GLU A 75 -6.90 -12.10 -29.90
CA GLU A 75 -6.49 -13.48 -30.13
C GLU A 75 -4.97 -13.66 -30.22
N LYS A 76 -4.18 -12.57 -30.18
CA LYS A 76 -2.72 -12.65 -30.28
C LYS A 76 -2.07 -12.71 -28.90
N TYR A 77 -1.24 -13.73 -28.70
CA TYR A 77 -0.47 -13.91 -27.47
C TYR A 77 0.73 -12.95 -27.31
N PHE A 78 1.10 -12.21 -28.36
CA PHE A 78 2.31 -11.38 -28.40
C PHE A 78 3.57 -12.08 -27.85
N PHE A 79 3.65 -13.41 -27.97
CA PHE A 79 4.75 -14.19 -27.44
C PHE A 79 6.08 -13.72 -28.05
N LEU A 80 7.05 -13.38 -27.18
CA LEU A 80 8.34 -12.77 -27.53
C LEU A 80 8.27 -11.38 -28.20
N SER A 81 7.07 -10.82 -28.38
CA SER A 81 6.85 -9.48 -28.91
C SER A 81 6.65 -8.51 -27.76
N ARG A 82 7.61 -7.61 -27.54
CA ARG A 82 7.46 -6.54 -26.54
C ARG A 82 6.59 -5.39 -27.06
N PHE A 83 5.88 -4.71 -26.16
CA PHE A 83 5.13 -3.50 -26.49
C PHE A 83 6.05 -2.29 -26.33
N LYS A 84 6.78 -1.97 -27.42
CA LYS A 84 7.92 -1.04 -27.41
C LYS A 84 7.57 0.33 -26.85
N GLU A 85 6.39 0.84 -27.16
CA GLU A 85 5.94 2.15 -26.71
C GLU A 85 5.88 2.23 -25.18
N LEU A 86 5.41 1.15 -24.53
CA LEU A 86 5.40 1.09 -23.07
C LEU A 86 6.81 0.86 -22.49
N ASP A 87 7.62 0.02 -23.13
CA ASP A 87 9.01 -0.20 -22.70
C ASP A 87 9.81 1.11 -22.70
N GLU A 88 9.77 1.87 -23.79
CA GLU A 88 10.45 3.17 -23.90
C GLU A 88 9.88 4.17 -22.89
N LYS A 89 8.57 4.16 -22.65
CA LYS A 89 7.96 5.04 -21.65
C LYS A 89 8.44 4.71 -20.23
N ILE A 90 8.51 3.43 -19.88
CA ILE A 90 9.01 2.97 -18.57
C ILE A 90 10.50 3.26 -18.44
N LYS A 91 11.29 3.00 -19.49
CA LYS A 91 12.72 3.33 -19.53
C LYS A 91 12.93 4.81 -19.22
N ASN A 92 12.26 5.69 -19.96
CA ASN A 92 12.39 7.13 -19.78
C ASN A 92 11.93 7.58 -18.39
N MET A 93 10.85 7.00 -17.86
CA MET A 93 10.41 7.24 -16.47
C MET A 93 11.54 6.96 -15.46
N PHE A 94 12.22 5.81 -15.55
CA PHE A 94 13.32 5.49 -14.65
C PHE A 94 14.56 6.39 -14.86
N ILE A 95 14.84 6.80 -16.09
CA ILE A 95 15.93 7.76 -16.38
C ILE A 95 15.62 9.13 -15.76
N ASP A 96 14.37 9.59 -15.87
CA ASP A 96 13.91 10.84 -15.25
C ASP A 96 13.99 10.78 -13.71
N GLU A 97 13.88 9.59 -13.14
CA GLU A 97 14.12 9.29 -11.71
C GLU A 97 15.61 9.12 -11.36
N GLY A 98 16.53 9.36 -12.29
CA GLY A 98 17.97 9.33 -12.06
C GLY A 98 18.64 7.96 -12.19
N ILE A 99 17.91 6.92 -12.60
CA ILE A 99 18.51 5.60 -12.89
C ILE A 99 19.27 5.68 -14.22
N SER A 100 20.48 5.14 -14.27
CA SER A 100 21.30 5.20 -15.48
C SER A 100 20.68 4.40 -16.64
N GLU A 101 20.89 4.87 -17.87
CA GLU A 101 20.25 4.30 -19.06
C GLU A 101 20.54 2.79 -19.24
N ASP A 102 21.74 2.33 -18.90
CA ASP A 102 22.13 0.92 -18.98
C ASP A 102 21.30 0.02 -18.05
N ILE A 103 20.89 0.52 -16.89
CA ILE A 103 20.01 -0.18 -15.94
C ILE A 103 18.56 -0.05 -16.40
N ALA A 104 18.13 1.16 -16.77
CA ALA A 104 16.76 1.46 -17.18
C ALA A 104 16.36 0.70 -18.46
N ASN A 105 17.32 0.28 -19.30
CA ASN A 105 17.08 -0.58 -20.46
C ASN A 105 16.65 -2.02 -20.09
N ASN A 106 16.99 -2.49 -18.89
CA ASN A 106 16.70 -3.87 -18.46
C ASN A 106 15.34 -3.91 -17.78
N ILE A 107 14.27 -4.04 -18.56
CA ILE A 107 12.89 -3.98 -18.04
C ILE A 107 12.22 -5.36 -17.99
N CYS A 108 11.50 -5.61 -16.90
CA CYS A 108 10.54 -6.71 -16.74
C CYS A 108 9.13 -6.14 -16.48
N ILE A 109 8.13 -6.57 -17.24
CA ILE A 109 6.71 -6.16 -17.08
C ILE A 109 5.89 -7.40 -16.76
N THR A 110 5.01 -7.30 -15.76
CA THR A 110 4.21 -8.45 -15.30
C THR A 110 2.78 -8.08 -14.92
N THR A 111 1.98 -9.10 -14.61
CA THR A 111 0.60 -8.97 -14.13
C THR A 111 0.53 -8.46 -12.68
N GLY A 112 0.96 -7.22 -12.47
CA GLY A 112 1.02 -6.53 -11.18
C GLY A 112 2.33 -6.77 -10.42
N THR A 113 2.65 -5.88 -9.48
CA THR A 113 3.92 -5.94 -8.72
C THR A 113 4.10 -7.23 -7.94
N SER A 114 3.02 -7.85 -7.47
CA SER A 114 3.07 -9.16 -6.80
C SER A 114 3.76 -10.24 -7.64
N HIS A 115 3.60 -10.22 -8.97
CA HIS A 115 4.29 -11.19 -9.84
C HIS A 115 5.76 -10.83 -10.08
N LEU A 116 6.14 -9.55 -9.95
CA LEU A 116 7.56 -9.14 -9.94
C LEU A 116 8.28 -9.72 -8.72
N PHE A 117 7.67 -9.67 -7.54
CA PHE A 117 8.23 -10.30 -6.33
C PHE A 117 8.41 -11.81 -6.51
N ASN A 118 7.40 -12.50 -7.03
CA ASN A 118 7.51 -13.93 -7.33
C ASN A 118 8.59 -14.22 -8.38
N ALA A 119 8.66 -13.42 -9.46
CA ALA A 119 9.68 -13.57 -10.49
C ALA A 119 11.08 -13.33 -9.92
N PHE A 120 11.24 -12.34 -9.03
CA PHE A 120 12.49 -12.08 -8.33
C PHE A 120 12.91 -13.29 -7.47
N PHE A 121 12.06 -13.78 -6.57
CA PHE A 121 12.40 -14.94 -5.74
C PHE A 121 12.71 -16.21 -6.58
N ASN A 122 11.94 -16.47 -7.63
CA ASN A 122 12.23 -17.59 -8.54
C ASN A 122 13.53 -17.41 -9.33
N SER A 123 13.88 -16.18 -9.71
CA SER A 123 15.15 -15.89 -10.39
C SER A 123 16.37 -16.22 -9.53
N LEU A 124 16.21 -16.13 -8.21
CA LEU A 124 17.22 -16.48 -7.22
C LEU A 124 17.24 -17.98 -6.88
N LYS A 125 16.19 -18.72 -7.23
CA LYS A 125 15.98 -20.14 -6.91
C LYS A 125 16.15 -20.41 -5.41
N LEU A 126 15.38 -19.68 -4.59
CA LEU A 126 15.46 -19.82 -3.14
C LEU A 126 15.28 -21.29 -2.72
N ASP A 127 16.15 -21.77 -1.82
CA ASP A 127 16.02 -23.08 -1.17
C ASP A 127 16.46 -23.01 0.29
N LYS A 128 15.48 -22.75 1.17
CA LYS A 128 15.69 -22.44 2.60
C LYS A 128 16.63 -21.25 2.81
N ASP A 129 16.73 -20.40 1.80
CA ASP A 129 17.49 -19.17 1.79
C ASP A 129 16.77 -18.10 2.62
N VAL A 130 17.54 -17.28 3.35
CA VAL A 130 16.98 -16.22 4.18
C VAL A 130 16.74 -14.95 3.37
N VAL A 131 15.53 -14.38 3.51
CA VAL A 131 15.10 -13.11 2.96
C VAL A 131 14.83 -12.16 4.12
N ILE A 132 15.47 -10.99 4.12
CA ILE A 132 15.31 -10.00 5.20
C ILE A 132 14.48 -8.79 4.75
N THR A 133 13.69 -8.23 5.66
CA THR A 133 12.91 -6.99 5.47
C THR A 133 12.75 -6.23 6.79
N ALA A 134 12.43 -4.94 6.75
CA ALA A 134 11.90 -4.20 7.91
C ALA A 134 10.43 -4.58 8.22
N PRO A 135 9.94 -4.31 9.44
CA PRO A 135 8.49 -4.32 9.72
C PRO A 135 7.76 -3.26 8.87
N GLY A 136 6.44 -3.41 8.75
CA GLY A 136 5.67 -2.60 7.81
C GLY A 136 5.96 -3.02 6.37
N TYR A 137 5.94 -4.32 6.08
CA TYR A 137 6.01 -4.81 4.71
C TYR A 137 4.60 -5.11 4.16
N TYR A 138 4.49 -5.29 2.84
CA TYR A 138 3.23 -5.78 2.26
C TYR A 138 2.93 -7.18 2.78
N HIS A 139 1.87 -7.34 3.57
CA HIS A 139 1.56 -8.57 4.29
C HIS A 139 1.69 -9.88 3.49
N SER A 140 1.51 -9.87 2.16
CA SER A 140 1.68 -11.07 1.32
C SER A 140 3.13 -11.53 1.15
N LEU A 141 4.13 -10.72 1.53
CA LEU A 141 5.56 -11.05 1.43
C LEU A 141 5.91 -12.36 2.15
N ALA A 142 5.32 -12.61 3.32
CA ALA A 142 5.50 -13.86 4.07
C ALA A 142 5.09 -15.08 3.23
N ASN A 143 3.91 -15.01 2.60
CA ASN A 143 3.42 -16.07 1.72
C ASN A 143 4.28 -16.19 0.45
N TRP A 144 4.75 -15.08 -0.13
CA TRP A 144 5.61 -15.14 -1.31
C TRP A 144 6.96 -15.79 -1.00
N CYS A 145 7.54 -15.53 0.18
CA CYS A 145 8.76 -16.22 0.60
C CYS A 145 8.50 -17.72 0.77
N ASP A 146 7.45 -18.10 1.51
CA ASP A 146 7.11 -19.51 1.80
C ASP A 146 6.79 -20.32 0.53
N LEU A 147 5.98 -19.76 -0.38
CA LEU A 147 5.67 -20.39 -1.68
C LEU A 147 6.92 -20.61 -2.55
N ASN A 148 7.98 -19.85 -2.33
CA ASN A 148 9.26 -19.99 -3.01
C ASN A 148 10.30 -20.71 -2.15
N ASN A 149 9.91 -21.39 -1.07
CA ASN A 149 10.80 -22.10 -0.15
C ASN A 149 11.90 -21.19 0.46
N GLY A 150 11.63 -19.89 0.56
CA GLY A 150 12.44 -18.92 1.28
C GLY A 150 12.02 -18.77 2.73
N ILE A 151 12.93 -18.29 3.58
CA ILE A 151 12.67 -18.02 4.99
C ILE A 151 12.68 -16.51 5.21
N LEU A 152 11.52 -15.94 5.51
CA LEU A 152 11.37 -14.52 5.84
C LEU A 152 11.84 -14.25 7.26
N GLU A 153 12.75 -13.29 7.40
CA GLU A 153 13.26 -12.73 8.64
C GLU A 153 12.95 -11.23 8.72
N ILE A 154 12.40 -10.79 9.84
CA ILE A 154 11.99 -9.40 10.02
C ILE A 154 13.02 -8.72 10.92
N VAL A 155 13.77 -7.79 10.35
CA VAL A 155 14.75 -6.98 11.06
C VAL A 155 14.01 -5.83 11.71
N GLN A 156 13.79 -5.91 13.02
CA GLN A 156 13.07 -4.89 13.78
C GLN A 156 13.81 -3.54 13.70
N THR A 157 13.03 -2.49 13.51
CA THR A 157 13.49 -1.10 13.40
C THR A 157 12.85 -0.24 14.50
N GLU A 158 13.32 0.99 14.63
CA GLU A 158 12.99 1.87 15.76
C GLU A 158 12.03 3.00 15.30
N LYS A 159 11.25 3.57 16.22
CA LYS A 159 10.42 4.76 15.91
C LYS A 159 11.32 5.94 15.54
N GLU A 160 12.46 6.04 16.21
CA GLU A 160 13.45 7.10 16.10
C GLU A 160 14.09 7.20 14.71
N ASN A 161 14.05 6.12 13.92
CA ASN A 161 14.51 6.11 12.53
C ASN A 161 13.35 5.96 11.52
N ASN A 162 12.12 6.30 11.93
CA ASN A 162 10.89 6.22 11.13
C ASN A 162 10.60 4.80 10.61
N TYR A 163 11.06 3.78 11.33
CA TYR A 163 11.02 2.37 10.96
C TYR A 163 11.78 2.02 9.68
N LYS A 164 12.81 2.80 9.33
CA LYS A 164 13.68 2.50 8.18
C LYS A 164 14.71 1.42 8.53
N LEU A 165 15.01 0.56 7.57
CA LEU A 165 16.06 -0.45 7.70
C LEU A 165 17.40 0.14 7.24
N LEU A 166 18.22 0.58 8.19
CA LEU A 166 19.49 1.24 7.88
C LEU A 166 20.67 0.27 7.97
N LYS A 167 21.84 0.73 7.51
CA LYS A 167 23.13 0.03 7.61
C LYS A 167 23.36 -0.58 9.00
N ARG A 168 23.12 0.19 10.07
CA ARG A 168 23.35 -0.23 11.46
C ARG A 168 22.56 -1.49 11.82
N GLU A 169 21.27 -1.54 11.49
CA GLU A 169 20.39 -2.68 11.77
C GLU A 169 20.80 -3.90 10.95
N LEU A 170 21.20 -3.71 9.69
CA LEU A 170 21.68 -4.76 8.80
C LEU A 170 22.96 -5.45 9.34
N TYR A 171 23.98 -4.69 9.72
CA TYR A 171 25.21 -5.27 10.31
C TYR A 171 24.94 -5.92 11.67
N LYS A 172 24.11 -5.32 12.53
CA LYS A 172 23.69 -5.94 13.79
C LYS A 172 23.03 -7.30 13.53
N TRP A 173 22.13 -7.37 12.54
CA TRP A 173 21.46 -8.62 12.18
C TRP A 173 22.46 -9.68 11.70
N ILE A 174 23.40 -9.36 10.79
CA ILE A 174 24.43 -10.31 10.37
C ILE A 174 25.30 -10.75 11.55
N GLN A 175 25.73 -9.84 12.42
CA GLN A 175 26.57 -10.18 13.58
C GLN A 175 25.86 -11.11 14.56
N SER A 176 24.58 -10.85 14.86
CA SER A 176 23.77 -11.72 15.71
C SER A 176 23.48 -13.05 15.04
N ASN A 177 23.24 -13.06 13.72
CA ASN A 177 22.76 -14.24 13.02
C ASN A 177 23.84 -15.13 12.41
N LYS A 178 25.04 -14.60 12.16
CA LYS A 178 26.19 -15.29 11.57
C LYS A 178 25.86 -16.01 10.26
N ILE A 179 24.93 -15.45 9.48
CA ILE A 179 24.54 -15.90 8.14
C ILE A 179 24.42 -14.69 7.22
N ILE A 180 24.65 -14.91 5.92
CA ILE A 180 24.45 -13.90 4.88
C ILE A 180 23.08 -14.18 4.26
N PRO A 181 22.16 -13.19 4.20
CA PRO A 181 20.85 -13.39 3.59
C PRO A 181 21.00 -13.46 2.07
N LYS A 182 20.15 -14.25 1.42
CA LYS A 182 20.15 -14.37 -0.05
C LYS A 182 19.55 -13.14 -0.72
N ALA A 183 18.54 -12.56 -0.05
CA ALA A 183 17.84 -11.39 -0.55
C ALA A 183 17.47 -10.41 0.57
N LEU A 184 17.36 -9.15 0.17
CA LEU A 184 16.86 -8.04 0.97
C LEU A 184 15.67 -7.42 0.22
N VAL A 185 14.59 -7.18 0.96
CA VAL A 185 13.39 -6.48 0.46
C VAL A 185 13.34 -5.11 1.10
N ILE A 186 13.29 -4.07 0.28
CA ILE A 186 13.17 -2.68 0.72
C ILE A 186 11.90 -2.09 0.13
N PHE A 187 11.16 -1.36 0.95
CA PHE A 187 10.07 -0.51 0.50
C PHE A 187 10.55 0.94 0.57
N ASN A 188 10.58 1.64 -0.56
CA ASN A 188 11.06 3.02 -0.67
C ASN A 188 10.14 3.82 -1.60
N PRO A 189 9.16 4.57 -1.06
CA PRO A 189 8.93 4.87 0.36
C PRO A 189 8.55 3.63 1.18
N THR A 190 8.87 3.66 2.47
CA THR A 190 8.42 2.63 3.41
C THR A 190 6.89 2.61 3.48
N TYR A 191 6.28 1.51 3.94
CA TYR A 191 4.84 1.51 4.23
C TYR A 191 4.43 2.48 5.33
N THR A 192 5.38 2.95 6.14
CA THR A 192 5.15 4.01 7.13
C THR A 192 5.09 5.40 6.48
N GLY A 193 5.41 5.51 5.19
CA GLY A 193 5.38 6.75 4.41
C GLY A 193 6.71 7.51 4.43
N ALA A 194 7.79 6.91 4.93
CA ALA A 194 9.10 7.52 5.04
C ALA A 194 9.94 7.30 3.77
N PHE A 195 10.74 8.30 3.41
CA PHE A 195 11.74 8.17 2.35
C PHE A 195 13.11 7.88 2.94
N TYR A 196 13.90 7.09 2.20
CA TYR A 196 15.32 6.98 2.48
C TYR A 196 16.05 8.19 1.90
N THR A 197 17.00 8.74 2.65
CA THR A 197 17.92 9.75 2.11
C THR A 197 18.98 9.08 1.24
N GLN A 198 19.67 9.88 0.44
CA GLN A 198 20.79 9.41 -0.37
C GLN A 198 21.86 8.73 0.50
N GLU A 199 22.23 9.32 1.64
CA GLU A 199 23.25 8.77 2.55
C GLU A 199 22.82 7.43 3.14
N GLU A 200 21.53 7.28 3.47
CA GLU A 200 20.99 6.03 3.98
C GLU A 200 21.02 4.93 2.93
N LEU A 201 20.63 5.24 1.68
CA LEU A 201 20.71 4.30 0.55
C LEU A 201 22.15 3.93 0.21
N MET A 202 23.09 4.88 0.24
CA MET A 202 24.52 4.58 0.08
C MET A 202 25.02 3.63 1.16
N GLY A 203 24.61 3.83 2.43
CA GLY A 203 24.98 2.92 3.50
C GLY A 203 24.42 1.50 3.34
N ILE A 204 23.22 1.37 2.74
CA ILE A 204 22.63 0.08 2.37
C ILE A 204 23.37 -0.52 1.17
N ALA A 205 23.71 0.29 0.16
CA ALA A 205 24.45 -0.14 -1.02
C ALA A 205 25.82 -0.75 -0.63
N ASP A 206 26.58 -0.09 0.26
CA ASP A 206 27.84 -0.62 0.80
C ASP A 206 27.65 -2.03 1.38
N PHE A 207 26.60 -2.24 2.17
CA PHE A 207 26.30 -3.51 2.81
C PHE A 207 25.92 -4.58 1.77
N VAL A 208 25.12 -4.20 0.78
CA VAL A 208 24.67 -5.09 -0.29
C VAL A 208 25.86 -5.54 -1.15
N GLU A 209 26.80 -4.63 -1.44
CA GLU A 209 28.02 -4.93 -2.17
C GLU A 209 28.98 -5.80 -1.36
N GLU A 210 29.22 -5.47 -0.08
CA GLU A 210 30.12 -6.22 0.81
C GLU A 210 29.72 -7.70 0.93
N PHE A 211 28.42 -7.98 0.98
CA PHE A 211 27.88 -9.31 1.23
C PHE A 211 27.25 -10.00 0.00
N ASP A 212 27.33 -9.39 -1.18
CA ASP A 212 26.76 -9.90 -2.45
C ASP A 212 25.26 -10.29 -2.33
N ILE A 213 24.46 -9.39 -1.76
CA ILE A 213 23.03 -9.63 -1.48
C ILE A 213 22.18 -9.17 -2.67
N ASN A 214 21.12 -9.92 -3.00
CA ASN A 214 20.17 -9.51 -4.05
C ASN A 214 19.07 -8.63 -3.45
N VAL A 215 18.74 -7.50 -4.06
CA VAL A 215 17.75 -6.56 -3.53
C VAL A 215 16.59 -6.37 -4.47
N ILE A 216 15.38 -6.39 -3.92
CA ILE A 216 14.19 -5.86 -4.55
C ILE A 216 13.73 -4.61 -3.78
N GLU A 217 13.77 -3.47 -4.45
CA GLU A 217 13.26 -2.19 -3.96
C GLU A 217 11.87 -1.96 -4.52
N ASP A 218 10.85 -1.93 -3.68
CA ASP A 218 9.48 -1.56 -4.06
C ASP A 218 9.27 -0.06 -3.91
N SER A 219 9.19 0.63 -5.05
CA SER A 219 8.98 2.07 -5.16
C SER A 219 7.57 2.47 -5.56
N LEU A 220 6.57 1.58 -5.35
CA LEU A 220 5.18 1.80 -5.75
C LEU A 220 4.53 3.09 -5.22
N PHE A 221 5.04 3.63 -4.11
CA PHE A 221 4.56 4.88 -3.50
C PHE A 221 5.39 6.13 -3.84
N MET A 222 6.40 6.03 -4.71
CA MET A 222 7.34 7.13 -5.00
C MET A 222 6.62 8.42 -5.43
N TYR A 223 5.60 8.31 -6.29
CA TYR A 223 4.81 9.45 -6.75
C TYR A 223 3.75 9.96 -5.76
N THR A 224 3.78 9.52 -4.50
CA THR A 224 2.82 9.93 -3.47
C THR A 224 3.40 10.87 -2.42
N LYS A 225 4.64 11.35 -2.61
CA LYS A 225 5.27 12.36 -1.74
C LYS A 225 4.41 13.61 -1.62
N PHE A 226 4.22 14.10 -0.39
CA PHE A 226 3.36 15.23 -0.07
C PHE A 226 3.99 16.59 -0.36
N ASP A 227 5.32 16.69 -0.36
CA ASP A 227 6.02 17.91 -0.75
C ASP A 227 6.13 18.04 -2.28
N ASP A 228 6.56 19.23 -2.72
CA ASP A 228 6.81 19.54 -4.13
C ASP A 228 8.22 19.11 -4.58
N SER A 229 8.98 18.39 -3.74
CA SER A 229 10.30 17.91 -4.15
C SER A 229 10.17 16.88 -5.26
N LYS A 230 10.99 17.06 -6.29
CA LYS A 230 11.14 16.11 -7.39
C LYS A 230 12.30 15.14 -7.18
N GLU A 231 13.03 15.27 -6.08
CA GLU A 231 14.15 14.39 -5.78
C GLU A 231 13.64 12.99 -5.44
N ILE A 232 14.08 12.04 -6.25
CA ILE A 232 13.80 10.62 -6.12
C ILE A 232 15.15 9.91 -6.02
N HIS A 233 15.30 9.11 -4.98
CA HIS A 233 16.49 8.30 -4.75
C HIS A 233 16.10 6.83 -4.76
N HIS A 234 16.82 6.06 -5.57
CA HIS A 234 16.67 4.61 -5.67
C HIS A 234 17.98 3.94 -5.29
N LEU A 235 17.92 2.78 -4.68
CA LEU A 235 19.13 2.02 -4.33
C LEU A 235 19.96 1.68 -5.57
N SER A 236 19.30 1.43 -6.71
CA SER A 236 19.93 1.11 -7.99
C SER A 236 20.80 2.24 -8.57
N GLN A 237 20.68 3.47 -8.06
CA GLN A 237 21.59 4.58 -8.41
C GLN A 237 22.99 4.41 -7.79
N HIS A 238 23.10 3.66 -6.68
CA HIS A 238 24.33 3.51 -5.91
C HIS A 238 25.01 2.17 -6.11
N ILE A 239 24.25 1.14 -6.48
CA ILE A 239 24.77 -0.20 -6.76
C ILE A 239 23.98 -0.81 -7.92
N LYS A 240 24.68 -1.07 -9.02
CA LYS A 240 24.06 -1.58 -10.25
C LYS A 240 23.83 -3.07 -10.20
N GLU A 241 24.83 -3.78 -9.69
CA GLU A 241 24.78 -5.23 -9.55
C GLU A 241 23.82 -5.58 -8.41
N ASN A 242 23.03 -6.63 -8.61
CA ASN A 242 22.16 -7.21 -7.60
C ASN A 242 20.86 -6.47 -7.23
N VAL A 243 20.59 -5.26 -7.73
CA VAL A 243 19.37 -4.52 -7.39
C VAL A 243 18.36 -4.52 -8.54
N ILE A 244 17.08 -4.68 -8.18
CA ILE A 244 15.94 -4.36 -9.02
C ILE A 244 15.05 -3.32 -8.32
N THR A 245 14.58 -2.33 -9.07
CA THR A 245 13.63 -1.31 -8.61
C THR A 245 12.26 -1.60 -9.26
N VAL A 246 11.22 -1.71 -8.44
CA VAL A 246 9.86 -2.12 -8.82
C VAL A 246 8.92 -0.94 -8.73
N HIS A 247 8.09 -0.75 -9.75
CA HIS A 247 7.01 0.22 -9.76
C HIS A 247 5.73 -0.40 -10.37
N GLY A 248 4.61 0.31 -10.32
CA GLY A 248 3.39 -0.16 -10.98
C GLY A 248 2.25 0.86 -10.99
N ALA A 249 1.18 0.51 -11.71
CA ALA A 249 0.10 1.47 -11.95
C ALA A 249 -0.96 1.54 -10.83
N SER A 250 -0.83 0.70 -9.81
CA SER A 250 -1.90 0.44 -8.85
C SER A 250 -2.23 1.63 -7.94
N LYS A 251 -1.22 2.40 -7.51
CA LYS A 251 -1.38 3.46 -6.50
C LYS A 251 -1.42 4.83 -7.12
N SER A 252 -0.40 5.18 -7.90
CA SER A 252 -0.27 6.50 -8.52
C SER A 252 -1.38 6.78 -9.54
N TYR A 253 -1.85 5.76 -10.26
CA TYR A 253 -2.75 5.93 -11.41
C TYR A 253 -4.13 5.28 -11.25
N GLY A 254 -4.44 4.72 -10.07
CA GLY A 254 -5.76 4.12 -9.80
C GLY A 254 -6.04 2.81 -10.56
N LEU A 255 -5.03 2.13 -11.09
CA LEU A 255 -5.16 0.94 -11.94
C LEU A 255 -4.95 -0.37 -11.17
N ALA A 256 -5.32 -0.43 -9.90
CA ALA A 256 -5.08 -1.59 -9.04
C ALA A 256 -5.64 -2.90 -9.61
N ASN A 257 -6.85 -2.86 -10.20
CA ASN A 257 -7.49 -4.02 -10.83
C ASN A 257 -7.02 -4.33 -12.25
N MET A 258 -6.22 -3.44 -12.88
CA MET A 258 -5.64 -3.74 -14.20
C MET A 258 -4.39 -4.63 -14.11
N ARG A 259 -3.89 -4.88 -12.90
CA ARG A 259 -2.80 -5.84 -12.64
C ARG A 259 -1.62 -5.60 -13.56
N ILE A 260 -1.00 -4.43 -13.48
CA ILE A 260 0.19 -4.09 -14.27
C ILE A 260 1.28 -3.50 -13.36
N GLY A 261 2.47 -4.08 -13.45
CA GLY A 261 3.66 -3.65 -12.72
C GLY A 261 4.90 -3.85 -13.58
N TRP A 262 5.93 -3.07 -13.32
CA TRP A 262 7.19 -3.13 -14.04
C TRP A 262 8.38 -2.97 -13.11
N ALA A 263 9.54 -3.45 -13.53
CA ALA A 263 10.80 -3.28 -12.83
C ALA A 263 11.92 -2.95 -13.81
N CYS A 264 12.95 -2.24 -13.35
CA CYS A 264 14.26 -2.17 -14.00
C CYS A 264 15.37 -2.60 -13.03
N GLY A 265 16.55 -2.95 -13.54
CA GLY A 265 17.65 -3.33 -12.64
C GLY A 265 18.79 -4.07 -13.31
N SER A 266 19.53 -4.84 -12.51
CA SER A 266 20.60 -5.72 -12.97
C SER A 266 20.09 -6.69 -14.05
N SER A 267 20.72 -6.67 -15.23
CA SER A 267 20.39 -7.59 -16.33
C SER A 267 20.48 -9.06 -15.91
N ARG A 268 21.45 -9.40 -15.05
CA ARG A 268 21.64 -10.74 -14.46
C ARG A 268 20.38 -11.27 -13.75
N ILE A 269 19.58 -10.39 -13.16
CA ILE A 269 18.33 -10.71 -12.46
C ILE A 269 17.15 -10.56 -13.42
N ILE A 270 17.06 -9.44 -14.14
CA ILE A 270 15.95 -9.14 -15.05
C ILE A 270 15.80 -10.20 -16.15
N ASP A 271 16.89 -10.71 -16.72
CA ASP A 271 16.83 -11.74 -17.76
C ASP A 271 16.20 -13.04 -17.22
N LYS A 272 16.53 -13.42 -15.98
CA LYS A 272 15.96 -14.59 -15.31
C LYS A 272 14.50 -14.35 -14.91
N MET A 273 14.15 -13.14 -14.51
CA MET A 273 12.75 -12.75 -14.26
C MET A 273 11.94 -12.85 -15.54
N ASN A 274 12.42 -12.29 -16.66
CA ASN A 274 11.77 -12.36 -17.96
C ASN A 274 11.62 -13.80 -18.45
N PHE A 275 12.63 -14.65 -18.23
CA PHE A 275 12.52 -16.09 -18.49
C PHE A 275 11.38 -16.74 -17.67
N TYR A 276 11.34 -16.49 -16.36
CA TYR A 276 10.27 -17.00 -15.49
C TYR A 276 8.87 -16.49 -15.91
N VAL A 277 8.74 -15.21 -16.24
CA VAL A 277 7.49 -14.60 -16.67
C VAL A 277 7.02 -15.22 -17.99
N GLY A 278 7.92 -15.37 -18.97
CA GLY A 278 7.60 -16.02 -20.24
C GLY A 278 7.16 -17.47 -20.08
N ALA A 279 7.68 -18.18 -19.07
CA ALA A 279 7.31 -19.56 -18.76
C ALA A 279 6.00 -19.70 -17.96
N THR A 280 5.58 -18.67 -17.21
CA THR A 280 4.44 -18.77 -16.26
C THR A 280 3.21 -17.96 -16.65
N GLN A 281 3.40 -16.82 -17.32
CA GLN A 281 2.32 -15.91 -17.70
C GLN A 281 2.30 -15.57 -19.19
N VAL A 282 3.38 -15.86 -19.92
CA VAL A 282 3.61 -15.44 -21.31
C VAL A 282 3.85 -13.92 -21.40
N ASP A 283 2.90 -13.09 -20.96
CA ASP A 283 2.94 -11.62 -21.01
C ASP A 283 1.85 -11.02 -20.09
N ALA A 284 1.97 -9.73 -19.76
CA ALA A 284 0.89 -8.99 -19.09
C ALA A 284 -0.25 -8.66 -20.09
N PRO A 285 -1.52 -8.57 -19.64
CA PRO A 285 -2.64 -8.29 -20.54
C PRO A 285 -2.43 -7.00 -21.34
N HIS A 286 -2.62 -7.07 -22.67
CA HIS A 286 -2.33 -5.94 -23.56
C HIS A 286 -3.14 -4.68 -23.22
N VAL A 287 -4.42 -4.84 -22.86
CA VAL A 287 -5.27 -3.72 -22.42
C VAL A 287 -4.66 -3.00 -21.21
N SER A 288 -4.13 -3.76 -20.24
CA SER A 288 -3.46 -3.19 -19.06
C SER A 288 -2.19 -2.41 -19.44
N LYS A 289 -1.45 -2.88 -20.46
CA LYS A 289 -0.26 -2.20 -20.98
C LYS A 289 -0.61 -0.89 -21.68
N VAL A 290 -1.66 -0.86 -22.51
CA VAL A 290 -2.14 0.37 -23.16
C VAL A 290 -2.62 1.39 -22.13
N MET A 291 -3.37 0.94 -21.13
CA MET A 291 -3.83 1.81 -20.03
C MET A 291 -2.65 2.35 -19.20
N ALA A 292 -1.64 1.52 -18.92
CA ALA A 292 -0.43 1.96 -18.22
C ALA A 292 0.34 3.02 -19.03
N LEU A 293 0.53 2.79 -20.34
CA LEU A 293 1.16 3.76 -21.24
C LEU A 293 0.42 5.11 -21.18
N LYS A 294 -0.91 5.07 -21.31
CA LYS A 294 -1.72 6.29 -21.25
C LYS A 294 -1.70 6.97 -19.88
N ALA A 295 -1.59 6.19 -18.81
CA ALA A 295 -1.49 6.72 -17.45
C ALA A 295 -0.15 7.43 -17.19
N LEU A 296 0.96 6.91 -17.73
CA LEU A 296 2.28 7.53 -17.67
C LEU A 296 2.36 8.84 -18.50
N ASP A 297 1.47 9.01 -19.48
CA ASP A 297 1.25 10.27 -20.22
C ASP A 297 0.16 11.17 -19.59
N GLY A 298 -0.38 10.77 -18.45
CA GLY A 298 -1.44 11.50 -17.75
C GLY A 298 -0.97 12.87 -17.24
N PRO A 299 -1.92 13.79 -16.98
CA PRO A 299 -1.56 15.12 -16.51
C PRO A 299 -1.00 15.09 -15.08
N GLU A 300 0.09 15.83 -14.83
CA GLU A 300 0.70 15.98 -13.51
C GLU A 300 -0.31 16.48 -12.46
N SER A 301 -1.28 17.30 -12.88
CA SER A 301 -2.38 17.78 -12.02
C SER A 301 -3.23 16.66 -11.43
N TYR A 302 -3.33 15.49 -12.08
CA TYR A 302 -4.04 14.33 -11.52
C TYR A 302 -3.32 13.81 -10.28
N ILE A 303 -2.00 13.65 -10.35
CA ILE A 303 -1.15 13.17 -9.26
C ILE A 303 -1.06 14.22 -8.15
N ASN A 304 -0.85 15.49 -8.49
CA ASN A 304 -0.74 16.57 -7.51
C ASN A 304 -2.04 16.78 -6.73
N ALA A 305 -3.21 16.65 -7.37
CA ALA A 305 -4.49 16.67 -6.65
C ALA A 305 -4.59 15.53 -5.63
N ASN A 306 -4.07 14.34 -5.96
CA ASN A 306 -4.08 13.20 -5.05
C ASN A 306 -3.16 13.42 -3.85
N LYS A 307 -1.92 13.87 -4.10
CA LYS A 307 -0.94 14.20 -3.05
C LYS A 307 -1.49 15.22 -2.05
N ASN A 308 -2.05 16.31 -2.56
CA ASN A 308 -2.63 17.37 -1.73
C ASN A 308 -3.77 16.87 -0.85
N GLU A 309 -4.63 16.01 -1.39
CA GLU A 309 -5.73 15.45 -0.60
C GLU A 309 -5.25 14.43 0.43
N LEU A 310 -4.27 13.58 0.10
CA LEU A 310 -3.66 12.66 1.07
C LEU A 310 -3.05 13.43 2.24
N GLN A 311 -2.31 14.52 1.97
CA GLN A 311 -1.75 15.39 3.00
C GLN A 311 -2.84 16.01 3.90
N ARG A 312 -3.98 16.44 3.32
CA ARG A 312 -5.11 16.97 4.11
C ARG A 312 -5.72 15.89 5.00
N ARG A 313 -5.87 14.66 4.49
CA ARG A 313 -6.40 13.52 5.27
C ARG A 313 -5.46 13.14 6.41
N THR A 314 -4.14 13.15 6.19
CA THR A 314 -3.16 12.94 7.25
C THR A 314 -3.33 13.95 8.38
N LYS A 315 -3.34 15.25 8.07
CA LYS A 315 -3.52 16.31 9.07
C LYS A 315 -4.85 16.23 9.81
N LEU A 316 -5.91 15.83 9.11
CA LEU A 316 -7.21 15.60 9.73
C LEU A 316 -7.13 14.45 10.74
N ILE A 317 -6.52 13.32 10.38
CA ILE A 317 -6.38 12.18 11.29
C ILE A 317 -5.53 12.55 12.49
N GLU A 318 -4.39 13.24 12.31
CA GLU A 318 -3.57 13.76 13.41
C GLU A 318 -4.41 14.55 14.41
N PHE A 319 -5.15 15.55 13.91
CA PHE A 319 -6.05 16.36 14.74
C PHE A 319 -7.10 15.53 15.49
N LEU A 320 -7.70 14.52 14.84
CA LEU A 320 -8.73 13.69 15.46
C LEU A 320 -8.17 12.71 16.50
N ILE A 321 -6.92 12.27 16.34
CA ILE A 321 -6.23 11.46 17.35
C ILE A 321 -5.86 12.31 18.56
N ASP A 322 -5.41 13.55 18.36
CA ASP A 322 -5.17 14.49 19.45
C ASP A 322 -6.44 14.80 20.25
N ASP A 323 -7.60 14.93 19.57
CA ASP A 323 -8.90 15.10 20.23
C ASP A 323 -9.27 13.90 21.13
N ILE A 324 -8.97 12.66 20.68
CA ILE A 324 -9.14 11.45 21.50
C ILE A 324 -8.24 11.52 22.73
N ASN A 325 -6.96 11.82 22.55
CA ASN A 325 -6.00 11.90 23.66
C ASN A 325 -6.40 12.96 24.68
N THR A 326 -6.86 14.14 24.23
CA THR A 326 -7.33 15.23 25.09
C THR A 326 -8.50 14.80 25.98
N ILE A 327 -9.51 14.12 25.40
CA ILE A 327 -10.66 13.64 26.17
C ILE A 327 -10.24 12.53 27.15
N VAL A 328 -9.34 11.65 26.73
CA VAL A 328 -8.85 10.56 27.58
C VAL A 328 -8.04 11.10 28.75
N GLU A 329 -7.17 12.08 28.53
CA GLU A 329 -6.43 12.76 29.59
C GLU A 329 -7.40 13.44 30.57
N PHE A 330 -8.43 14.13 30.07
CA PHE A 330 -9.40 14.80 30.92
C PHE A 330 -10.21 13.83 31.81
N GLU A 331 -10.69 12.72 31.25
CA GLU A 331 -11.57 11.78 31.96
C GLU A 331 -10.83 10.68 32.74
N PHE A 332 -9.63 10.29 32.31
CA PHE A 332 -8.93 9.10 32.81
C PHE A 332 -7.49 9.36 33.24
N LYS A 333 -7.08 10.60 33.56
CA LYS A 333 -5.72 10.93 34.05
C LYS A 333 -5.20 10.05 35.19
N ASP A 334 -6.10 9.59 36.07
CA ASP A 334 -5.74 8.76 37.23
C ASP A 334 -5.55 7.29 36.86
N PHE A 335 -5.88 6.92 35.61
CA PHE A 335 -5.83 5.56 35.09
C PHE A 335 -4.83 5.39 33.93
N ILE A 336 -4.71 6.40 33.07
CA ILE A 336 -3.80 6.43 31.93
C ILE A 336 -2.94 7.69 32.04
N SER A 337 -1.61 7.50 32.09
CA SER A 337 -0.64 8.61 32.07
C SER A 337 -0.15 8.90 30.66
N GLY A 338 -0.24 10.15 30.20
CA GLY A 338 0.18 10.59 28.86
C GLY A 338 -0.68 10.03 27.71
N ASP A 339 -0.32 10.35 26.47
CA ASP A 339 -1.13 10.05 25.28
C ASP A 339 -1.53 8.58 25.15
N LEU A 340 -2.83 8.32 25.03
CA LEU A 340 -3.34 6.96 24.88
C LEU A 340 -2.92 6.35 23.53
N LEU A 341 -3.06 7.14 22.48
CA LEU A 341 -2.73 6.80 21.11
C LEU A 341 -1.52 7.62 20.66
N ASP A 342 -0.61 7.00 19.93
CA ASP A 342 0.58 7.67 19.40
C ASP A 342 0.65 7.44 17.88
N ILE A 343 0.93 8.49 17.11
CA ILE A 343 1.28 8.36 15.70
C ILE A 343 2.81 8.35 15.65
N PRO A 344 3.46 7.18 15.52
CA PRO A 344 4.89 7.08 15.75
C PRO A 344 5.71 7.80 14.67
N TYR A 345 5.14 7.99 13.49
CA TYR A 345 5.71 8.78 12.41
C TYR A 345 4.59 9.40 11.58
N ILE A 346 4.68 10.71 11.33
CA ILE A 346 3.78 11.39 10.39
C ILE A 346 4.28 11.10 8.98
N PRO A 347 3.49 10.39 8.14
CA PRO A 347 3.95 10.02 6.82
C PRO A 347 4.22 11.24 5.93
N GLU A 348 5.26 11.16 5.11
CA GLU A 348 5.56 12.11 4.04
C GLU A 348 4.99 11.63 2.68
N SER A 349 4.47 10.41 2.62
CA SER A 349 3.89 9.79 1.43
C SER A 349 2.94 8.66 1.77
N GLY A 350 2.38 8.04 0.74
CA GLY A 350 1.50 6.89 0.86
C GLY A 350 0.06 7.29 1.14
N HIS A 351 -0.75 6.27 1.46
CA HIS A 351 -2.19 6.42 1.67
C HIS A 351 -2.66 5.96 3.05
N SER A 352 -1.72 5.77 3.96
CA SER A 352 -1.95 5.25 5.30
C SER A 352 -0.97 5.85 6.28
N LEU A 353 -1.30 5.76 7.57
CA LEU A 353 -0.40 6.06 8.67
C LEU A 353 -0.47 4.95 9.71
N LEU A 354 0.52 4.93 10.59
CA LEU A 354 0.54 4.02 11.73
C LEU A 354 -0.05 4.71 12.96
N ILE A 355 -0.75 3.95 13.80
CA ILE A 355 -1.22 4.38 15.11
C ILE A 355 -0.86 3.28 16.10
N SER A 356 -0.15 3.64 17.16
CA SER A 356 0.10 2.76 18.29
C SER A 356 -1.08 2.77 19.24
N PHE A 357 -1.57 1.58 19.55
CA PHE A 357 -2.60 1.34 20.56
C PHE A 357 -2.04 0.57 21.77
N ASN A 358 -0.73 0.69 22.04
CA ASN A 358 -0.02 -0.11 23.06
C ASN A 358 -0.67 -0.01 24.45
N LYS A 359 -1.27 1.12 24.81
CA LYS A 359 -1.95 1.32 26.09
C LYS A 359 -3.31 0.62 26.21
N LEU A 360 -3.82 0.00 25.14
CA LEU A 360 -5.02 -0.83 25.20
C LEU A 360 -4.72 -2.29 25.57
N ILE A 361 -3.46 -2.71 25.51
CA ILE A 361 -3.06 -4.07 25.89
C ILE A 361 -3.37 -4.34 27.36
N GLY A 362 -3.95 -5.50 27.65
CA GLY A 362 -4.35 -5.93 28.98
C GLY A 362 -5.75 -5.47 29.41
N LEU A 363 -6.39 -4.56 28.66
CA LEU A 363 -7.77 -4.15 28.93
C LEU A 363 -8.73 -5.29 28.57
N ARG A 364 -9.75 -5.47 29.42
CA ARG A 364 -10.83 -6.42 29.20
C ARG A 364 -11.96 -5.76 28.41
N THR A 365 -12.52 -6.47 27.44
CA THR A 365 -13.68 -6.02 26.68
C THR A 365 -14.99 -6.50 27.32
N GLU A 366 -16.08 -5.79 27.07
CA GLU A 366 -17.44 -6.21 27.43
C GLU A 366 -17.88 -7.49 26.69
N TYR A 367 -17.16 -7.87 25.63
CA TYR A 367 -17.36 -9.08 24.85
C TYR A 367 -16.65 -10.31 25.45
N GLY A 368 -16.03 -10.17 26.61
CA GLY A 368 -15.51 -11.30 27.39
C GLY A 368 -14.09 -11.74 27.07
N PHE A 369 -13.34 -10.99 26.26
CA PHE A 369 -11.92 -11.25 25.98
C PHE A 369 -11.02 -10.11 26.46
N THR A 370 -9.74 -10.39 26.67
CA THR A 370 -8.72 -9.39 26.97
C THR A 370 -7.95 -9.06 25.71
N ILE A 371 -7.64 -7.77 25.50
CA ILE A 371 -6.82 -7.33 24.38
C ILE A 371 -5.37 -7.75 24.64
N THR A 372 -4.81 -8.59 23.77
CA THR A 372 -3.41 -9.06 23.91
C THR A 372 -2.48 -8.54 22.82
N ASP A 373 -3.02 -8.14 21.67
CA ASP A 373 -2.25 -7.64 20.53
C ASP A 373 -3.10 -6.77 19.57
N SER A 374 -2.50 -6.30 18.47
CA SER A 374 -3.19 -5.48 17.45
C SER A 374 -4.32 -6.21 16.70
N ILE A 375 -4.33 -7.55 16.68
CA ILE A 375 -5.40 -8.32 16.03
C ILE A 375 -6.65 -8.30 16.91
N ASP A 376 -6.49 -8.46 18.22
CA ASP A 376 -7.60 -8.35 19.19
C ASP A 376 -8.21 -6.95 19.19
N ILE A 377 -7.39 -5.91 19.03
CA ILE A 377 -7.87 -4.53 18.90
C ILE A 377 -8.74 -4.36 17.64
N SER A 378 -8.31 -4.92 16.50
CA SER A 378 -9.11 -4.91 15.27
C SER A 378 -10.47 -5.57 15.48
N LYS A 379 -10.48 -6.74 16.14
CA LYS A 379 -11.70 -7.47 16.48
C LYS A 379 -12.61 -6.64 17.38
N TYR A 380 -12.07 -6.00 18.41
CA TYR A 380 -12.81 -5.14 19.32
C TYR A 380 -13.50 -4.00 18.57
N PHE A 381 -12.78 -3.27 17.71
CA PHE A 381 -13.35 -2.16 16.95
C PHE A 381 -14.38 -2.60 15.89
N LEU A 382 -14.19 -3.76 15.26
CA LEU A 382 -15.22 -4.34 14.39
C LEU A 382 -16.51 -4.66 15.16
N LEU A 383 -16.39 -5.25 16.35
CA LEU A 383 -17.55 -5.56 17.21
C LEU A 383 -18.26 -4.29 17.69
N LYS A 384 -17.48 -3.35 18.23
CA LYS A 384 -17.97 -2.20 18.99
C LYS A 384 -18.38 -1.02 18.13
N SER A 385 -17.50 -0.61 17.22
CA SER A 385 -17.61 0.64 16.47
C SER A 385 -17.81 0.44 14.98
N LYS A 386 -17.85 -0.81 14.50
CA LYS A 386 -17.91 -1.14 13.07
C LYS A 386 -16.76 -0.44 12.31
N ILE A 387 -15.57 -0.45 12.91
CA ILE A 387 -14.34 0.09 12.32
C ILE A 387 -13.37 -1.05 12.05
N ALA A 388 -12.90 -1.15 10.81
CA ALA A 388 -11.84 -2.08 10.45
C ALA A 388 -10.50 -1.34 10.36
N LEU A 389 -9.48 -1.83 11.07
CA LEU A 389 -8.09 -1.36 11.00
C LEU A 389 -7.19 -2.55 10.66
N SER A 390 -6.06 -2.30 10.00
CA SER A 390 -5.13 -3.37 9.65
C SER A 390 -4.16 -3.63 10.83
N PRO A 391 -4.14 -4.82 11.43
CA PRO A 391 -3.21 -5.15 12.52
C PRO A 391 -1.75 -5.06 12.07
N GLY A 392 -0.90 -4.36 12.82
CA GLY A 392 0.54 -4.28 12.58
C GLY A 392 1.24 -5.64 12.69
N LEU A 393 0.71 -6.54 13.51
CA LEU A 393 1.29 -7.88 13.70
C LEU A 393 1.35 -8.68 12.39
N SER A 394 0.39 -8.46 11.48
CA SER A 394 0.38 -9.06 10.14
C SER A 394 1.43 -8.50 9.15
N MET A 395 2.13 -7.45 9.57
CA MET A 395 3.18 -6.74 8.81
C MET A 395 4.52 -6.74 9.56
N GLY A 396 4.67 -7.60 10.58
CA GLY A 396 5.92 -7.80 11.29
C GLY A 396 6.21 -6.86 12.46
N PHE A 397 5.26 -5.98 12.83
CA PHE A 397 5.34 -5.25 14.10
C PHE A 397 5.11 -6.23 15.26
N ILE A 398 5.81 -6.02 16.37
CA ILE A 398 5.70 -6.88 17.57
C ILE A 398 4.83 -6.27 18.67
N ASP A 399 4.34 -5.05 18.46
CA ASP A 399 3.51 -4.31 19.40
C ASP A 399 2.08 -4.11 18.86
N ALA A 400 1.29 -3.32 19.57
CA ALA A 400 -0.09 -3.01 19.21
C ALA A 400 -0.20 -1.84 18.21
N THR A 401 0.80 -1.67 17.35
CA THR A 401 0.72 -0.75 16.22
C THR A 401 -0.25 -1.27 15.17
N MET A 402 -1.00 -0.37 14.56
CA MET A 402 -1.98 -0.65 13.52
C MET A 402 -1.82 0.30 12.35
N ARG A 403 -2.11 -0.16 11.14
CA ARG A 403 -2.17 0.70 9.96
C ARG A 403 -3.60 1.16 9.73
N MET A 404 -3.77 2.48 9.60
CA MET A 404 -5.00 3.13 9.19
C MET A 404 -4.82 3.66 7.77
N SER A 405 -5.47 3.01 6.80
CA SER A 405 -5.54 3.48 5.40
C SER A 405 -6.68 4.46 5.23
N TYR A 406 -6.39 5.59 4.59
CA TYR A 406 -7.34 6.68 4.38
C TYR A 406 -7.43 7.12 2.93
N GLY A 407 -6.67 6.50 2.01
CA GLY A 407 -6.63 6.91 0.60
C GLY A 407 -7.92 6.67 -0.15
N CYS A 408 -8.50 5.48 -0.05
CA CYS A 408 -9.65 5.06 -0.88
C CYS A 408 -11.01 5.49 -0.34
N LEU A 409 -11.06 6.23 0.78
CA LEU A 409 -12.32 6.72 1.33
C LEU A 409 -12.96 7.73 0.36
N GLY A 410 -14.21 7.46 -0.02
CA GLY A 410 -14.93 8.23 -1.06
C GLY A 410 -14.69 7.75 -2.50
N LEU A 411 -13.93 6.68 -2.74
CA LEU A 411 -13.58 6.18 -4.07
C LEU A 411 -14.81 5.96 -4.97
N ASN A 412 -15.91 5.41 -4.47
CA ASN A 412 -17.11 5.14 -5.27
C ASN A 412 -17.69 6.41 -5.93
N TYR A 413 -17.60 7.57 -5.27
CA TYR A 413 -18.08 8.85 -5.80
C TYR A 413 -17.19 9.38 -6.94
N SER A 414 -15.94 8.94 -6.98
CA SER A 414 -15.05 9.25 -8.11
C SER A 414 -15.48 8.55 -9.42
N TYR A 415 -16.28 7.48 -9.35
CA TYR A 415 -16.85 6.82 -10.53
C TYR A 415 -18.00 7.64 -11.11
N GLU A 416 -18.93 8.09 -10.25
CA GLU A 416 -20.09 8.87 -10.68
C GLU A 416 -19.67 10.20 -11.33
N SER A 417 -18.61 10.82 -10.80
CA SER A 417 -18.11 12.11 -11.28
C SER A 417 -17.42 12.08 -12.65
N SER A 418 -17.04 10.91 -13.17
CA SER A 418 -16.26 10.78 -14.42
C SER A 418 -17.01 10.14 -15.57
N ILE A 419 -18.15 9.48 -15.30
CA ILE A 419 -18.81 8.63 -16.29
C ILE A 419 -19.27 9.38 -17.55
N GLU A 420 -19.74 10.62 -17.42
CA GLU A 420 -20.21 11.41 -18.56
C GLU A 420 -19.06 11.92 -19.44
N ILE A 421 -17.95 12.35 -18.84
CA ILE A 421 -16.76 12.74 -19.62
C ILE A 421 -16.17 11.53 -20.34
N GLU A 422 -16.12 10.36 -19.68
CA GLU A 422 -15.65 9.12 -20.30
C GLU A 422 -16.48 8.74 -21.53
N LYS A 423 -17.82 8.78 -21.44
CA LYS A 423 -18.71 8.52 -22.58
C LYS A 423 -18.45 9.45 -23.76
N ILE A 424 -18.31 10.76 -23.49
CA ILE A 424 -18.04 11.76 -24.53
C ILE A 424 -16.67 11.53 -25.18
N LEU A 425 -15.64 11.20 -24.41
CA LEU A 425 -14.31 10.91 -24.94
C LEU A 425 -14.29 9.62 -25.77
N ILE A 426 -14.99 8.57 -25.35
CA ILE A 426 -15.15 7.32 -26.11
C ILE A 426 -15.87 7.58 -27.45
N LEU A 427 -16.94 8.38 -27.42
CA LEU A 427 -17.66 8.78 -28.65
C LEU A 427 -16.75 9.56 -29.59
N LYS A 428 -16.01 10.54 -29.08
CA LYS A 428 -15.06 11.35 -29.84
C LYS A 428 -14.02 10.47 -30.52
N ASP A 429 -13.45 9.53 -29.78
CA ASP A 429 -12.44 8.59 -30.27
C ASP A 429 -13.01 7.63 -31.33
N SER A 430 -14.23 7.13 -31.12
CA SER A 430 -14.92 6.28 -32.08
C SER A 430 -15.16 6.98 -33.42
N LEU A 431 -15.66 8.23 -33.39
CA LEU A 431 -15.90 9.03 -34.60
C LEU A 431 -14.62 9.33 -35.39
N LYS A 432 -13.50 9.53 -34.68
CA LYS A 432 -12.17 9.68 -35.33
C LYS A 432 -11.77 8.41 -36.06
N ARG A 433 -11.90 7.25 -35.40
CA ARG A 433 -11.45 5.96 -35.96
C ARG A 433 -12.27 5.49 -37.16
N THR A 434 -13.55 5.85 -37.23
CA THR A 434 -14.44 5.49 -38.34
C THR A 434 -14.47 6.55 -39.46
N ASN A 435 -13.65 7.60 -39.36
CA ASN A 435 -13.63 8.75 -40.28
C ASN A 435 -14.97 9.51 -40.40
N LEU A 436 -15.92 9.27 -39.49
CA LEU A 436 -17.24 9.91 -39.49
C LEU A 436 -17.17 11.41 -39.16
N ILE A 437 -16.04 11.88 -38.63
CA ILE A 437 -15.81 13.31 -38.42
C ILE A 437 -15.75 14.08 -39.73
N GLU A 438 -15.19 13.50 -40.80
CA GLU A 438 -15.14 14.13 -42.11
C GLU A 438 -16.55 14.25 -42.72
N GLU A 439 -17.39 13.25 -42.49
CA GLU A 439 -18.79 13.24 -42.94
C GLU A 439 -19.67 14.18 -42.10
N PHE A 440 -19.38 14.33 -40.80
CA PHE A 440 -20.20 15.09 -39.87
C PHE A 440 -19.37 16.07 -39.00
N PRO A 441 -18.72 17.10 -39.59
CA PRO A 441 -17.80 17.99 -38.88
C PRO A 441 -18.48 18.81 -37.76
N TYR A 442 -19.79 19.04 -37.86
CA TYR A 442 -20.55 19.73 -36.80
C TYR A 442 -20.62 18.91 -35.50
N LEU A 443 -20.55 17.57 -35.56
CA LEU A 443 -20.55 16.71 -34.38
C LEU A 443 -19.29 16.94 -33.55
N LEU A 444 -18.13 17.09 -34.20
CA LEU A 444 -16.87 17.35 -33.51
C LEU A 444 -16.92 18.67 -32.72
N ASN A 445 -17.49 19.73 -33.30
CA ASN A 445 -17.65 21.01 -32.60
C ASN A 445 -18.57 20.88 -31.37
N LYS A 446 -19.67 20.14 -31.50
CA LYS A 446 -20.60 19.90 -30.37
C LYS A 446 -19.94 19.07 -29.27
N ILE A 447 -19.20 18.02 -29.64
CA ILE A 447 -18.46 17.15 -28.73
C ILE A 447 -17.37 17.93 -28.01
N ASN A 448 -16.54 18.70 -28.71
CA ASN A 448 -15.48 19.51 -28.09
C ASN A 448 -16.05 20.52 -27.08
N LYS A 449 -17.21 21.12 -27.38
CA LYS A 449 -17.91 22.01 -26.44
C LYS A 449 -18.39 21.26 -25.19
N GLN A 450 -18.97 20.08 -25.36
CA GLN A 450 -19.42 19.24 -24.25
C GLN A 450 -18.26 18.74 -23.40
N GLU A 451 -17.19 18.24 -24.01
CA GLU A 451 -15.97 17.80 -23.35
C GLU A 451 -15.38 18.89 -22.45
N LYS A 452 -15.26 20.13 -22.95
CA LYS A 452 -14.74 21.25 -22.15
C LYS A 452 -15.58 21.49 -20.89
N ASN A 453 -16.90 21.46 -21.01
CA ASN A 453 -17.80 21.66 -19.86
C ASN A 453 -17.69 20.49 -18.87
N LEU A 454 -17.71 19.26 -19.38
CA LEU A 454 -17.65 18.05 -18.55
C LEU A 454 -16.29 17.87 -17.86
N LEU A 455 -15.19 18.37 -18.41
CA LEU A 455 -13.89 18.40 -17.73
C LEU A 455 -13.87 19.36 -16.53
N LEU A 456 -14.55 20.50 -16.63
CA LEU A 456 -14.74 21.42 -15.51
C LEU A 456 -15.61 20.79 -14.43
N ASP A 457 -16.73 20.18 -14.82
CA ASP A 457 -17.63 19.47 -13.90
C ASP A 457 -16.92 18.31 -13.20
N TYR A 458 -16.18 17.49 -13.95
CA TYR A 458 -15.35 16.41 -13.41
C TYR A 458 -14.43 16.92 -12.30
N THR A 459 -13.74 18.04 -12.51
CA THR A 459 -12.83 18.61 -11.50
C THR A 459 -13.57 19.01 -10.22
N ASN A 460 -14.74 19.64 -10.35
CA ASN A 460 -15.57 20.03 -9.21
C ASN A 460 -16.14 18.82 -8.45
N GLU A 461 -16.67 17.83 -9.17
CA GLU A 461 -17.25 16.62 -8.59
C GLU A 461 -16.18 15.75 -7.89
N GLN A 462 -14.94 15.73 -8.39
CA GLN A 462 -13.81 15.10 -7.70
C GLN A 462 -13.51 15.78 -6.36
N GLY A 463 -13.63 17.10 -6.28
CA GLY A 463 -13.55 17.84 -5.01
C GLY A 463 -14.60 17.36 -4.00
N LYS A 464 -15.84 17.12 -4.44
CA LYS A 464 -16.89 16.58 -3.56
C LYS A 464 -16.59 15.15 -3.09
N ALA A 465 -16.02 14.31 -3.94
CA ALA A 465 -15.58 12.96 -3.54
C ALA A 465 -14.50 13.02 -2.45
N PHE A 466 -13.58 13.98 -2.55
CA PHE A 466 -12.57 14.23 -1.51
C PHE A 466 -13.20 14.70 -0.20
N ASP A 467 -14.11 15.68 -0.26
CA ASP A 467 -14.85 16.18 0.90
C ASP A 467 -15.58 15.06 1.64
N LEU A 468 -16.22 14.15 0.90
CA LEU A 468 -16.90 13.02 1.50
C LEU A 468 -15.93 12.04 2.14
N GLY A 469 -14.79 11.75 1.50
CA GLY A 469 -13.74 10.94 2.10
C GLY A 469 -13.30 11.48 3.46
N ARG A 470 -13.16 12.80 3.60
CA ARG A 470 -12.85 13.45 4.88
C ARG A 470 -13.98 13.33 5.90
N LYS A 471 -15.25 13.46 5.47
CA LYS A 471 -16.40 13.21 6.36
C LYS A 471 -16.47 11.77 6.86
N ILE A 472 -16.11 10.78 6.03
CA ILE A 472 -16.03 9.37 6.45
C ILE A 472 -14.92 9.18 7.50
N ILE A 473 -13.78 9.88 7.36
CA ILE A 473 -12.73 9.88 8.38
C ILE A 473 -13.26 10.48 9.70
N GLU A 474 -13.91 11.64 9.65
CA GLU A 474 -14.50 12.29 10.82
C GLU A 474 -15.55 11.41 11.51
N GLU A 475 -16.44 10.77 10.75
CA GLU A 475 -17.40 9.81 11.29
C GLU A 475 -16.68 8.63 11.95
N GLY A 476 -15.73 8.02 11.23
CA GLY A 476 -15.02 6.84 11.68
C GLY A 476 -14.23 7.07 12.96
N ILE A 477 -13.55 8.20 13.08
CA ILE A 477 -12.70 8.50 14.24
C ILE A 477 -13.52 9.15 15.36
N SER A 478 -14.18 10.28 15.10
CA SER A 478 -14.84 11.08 16.15
C SER A 478 -16.11 10.45 16.67
N GLN A 479 -16.91 9.83 15.80
CA GLN A 479 -18.25 9.35 16.16
C GLN A 479 -18.28 7.85 16.48
N ARG A 480 -17.27 7.09 16.04
CA ARG A 480 -17.24 5.62 16.22
C ARG A 480 -16.04 5.16 17.05
N LEU A 481 -14.81 5.46 16.63
CA LEU A 481 -13.60 5.00 17.32
C LEU A 481 -13.46 5.63 18.71
N LYS A 482 -13.61 6.96 18.81
CA LYS A 482 -13.48 7.70 20.06
C LYS A 482 -14.45 7.19 21.16
N PRO A 483 -15.77 7.07 20.92
CA PRO A 483 -16.66 6.51 21.93
C PRO A 483 -16.31 5.07 22.33
N ALA A 484 -15.92 4.23 21.37
CA ALA A 484 -15.53 2.84 21.67
C ALA A 484 -14.30 2.75 22.59
N ILE A 485 -13.32 3.63 22.41
CA ILE A 485 -12.16 3.73 23.29
C ILE A 485 -12.58 4.20 24.68
N VAL A 486 -13.36 5.29 24.77
CA VAL A 486 -13.82 5.84 26.05
C VAL A 486 -14.64 4.80 26.82
N GLU A 487 -15.51 4.05 26.15
CA GLU A 487 -16.31 3.00 26.79
C GLU A 487 -15.45 1.81 27.27
N LEU A 488 -14.43 1.41 26.50
CA LEU A 488 -13.46 0.40 26.93
C LEU A 488 -12.74 0.83 28.21
N LEU A 489 -12.27 2.08 28.24
CA LEU A 489 -11.59 2.64 29.42
C LEU A 489 -12.54 2.70 30.62
N ARG A 490 -13.78 3.19 30.46
CA ARG A 490 -14.78 3.21 31.55
C ARG A 490 -15.06 1.82 32.11
N PHE A 491 -15.20 0.82 31.25
CA PHE A 491 -15.44 -0.56 31.66
C PHE A 491 -14.32 -1.11 32.55
N ASN A 492 -13.06 -0.82 32.21
CA ASN A 492 -11.89 -1.24 32.98
C ASN A 492 -11.68 -0.39 34.24
N TYR A 493 -11.91 0.92 34.15
CA TYR A 493 -11.84 1.86 35.26
C TYR A 493 -12.79 1.45 36.39
N GLN A 494 -14.07 1.24 36.09
CA GLN A 494 -15.07 0.82 37.10
C GLN A 494 -14.75 -0.54 37.75
N SER A 495 -14.13 -1.44 36.98
CA SER A 495 -13.71 -2.76 37.47
C SER A 495 -12.57 -2.69 38.49
N LEU A 496 -11.72 -1.65 38.43
CA LEU A 496 -10.65 -1.41 39.40
C LEU A 496 -11.19 -0.85 40.71
N PHE A 497 -12.00 0.22 40.67
CA PHE A 497 -12.58 0.82 41.87
C PHE A 497 -13.54 -0.13 42.63
N SER A 498 -14.24 -1.00 41.92
CA SER A 498 -15.09 -2.02 42.55
C SER A 498 -14.28 -3.12 43.25
N LYS A 499 -13.05 -3.42 42.80
CA LYS A 499 -12.11 -4.31 43.50
C LYS A 499 -11.48 -3.63 44.71
N GLU A 500 -11.08 -2.36 44.60
CA GLU A 500 -10.55 -1.60 45.74
C GLU A 500 -11.56 -1.48 46.88
N LYS A 501 -12.82 -1.13 46.59
CA LYS A 501 -13.88 -1.10 47.60
C LYS A 501 -14.18 -2.47 48.24
N LYS A 502 -14.01 -3.57 47.50
CA LYS A 502 -14.14 -4.95 48.04
C LYS A 502 -12.95 -5.34 48.92
N ASN A 503 -11.75 -4.87 48.61
CA ASN A 503 -10.57 -5.12 49.43
C ASN A 503 -10.60 -4.28 50.72
N GLU A 504 -11.08 -3.04 50.67
CA GLU A 504 -11.30 -2.20 51.86
C GLU A 504 -12.38 -2.80 52.78
N SER A 505 -13.49 -3.28 52.24
CA SER A 505 -14.58 -3.89 53.04
C SER A 505 -14.25 -5.28 53.62
N ASN A 506 -13.26 -5.99 53.08
CA ASN A 506 -12.74 -7.24 53.67
C ASN A 506 -11.57 -7.01 54.64
N SER A 507 -11.10 -5.77 54.79
CA SER A 507 -10.05 -5.38 55.74
C SER A 507 -10.58 -4.77 57.05
N PHE A 508 -11.90 -4.78 57.25
CA PHE A 508 -12.58 -4.34 58.47
C PHE A 508 -13.17 -5.51 59.27
#